data_AF-A0A3P9KW75-F1
#
_entry.id   AF-A0A3P9KW75-F1
#
_cell.length_a   1.000
_cell.length_b   1.000
_cell.length_c   1.000
_cell.angle_alpha   90.00
_cell.angle_beta   90.00
_cell.angle_gamma   90.00
#
_symmetry.space_group_name_H-M   'P 1'
#
loop_
_entity.id
_entity.type
_entity.pdbx_description
1 polymer ?
#
loop_
_entity_poly.entity_id
_entity_poly.type
_entity_poly.pdbx_seq_one_letter_code
_entity_poly.pdbx_strand_id
1 'polypeptide(L)'
;MKIQVISVLLLLSAEHIFGLDFYQKHVVQIWDGDCDKKMIPINKPGKCKLKNTFIVDPDNLLGDICDGKKDQVHVTSKDQFVTHDCVKNASKLPACAYTEEIKPDPHQKIRIKVLCEKNKPVHYEWKHDLSRKRQICSFIILTAVLTSNSGSHLDSVSGQDLFLRSHV
;
A
#
# COMPACT_ATOMS: atom_id res chain seq x y z
N MET A 1 -41.06 -44.63 -2.97
CA MET A 1 -40.17 -43.75 -2.17
C MET A 1 -39.13 -43.13 -3.09
N LYS A 2 -39.33 -41.90 -3.60
CA LYS A 2 -38.41 -41.24 -4.57
C LYS A 2 -38.42 -39.70 -4.50
N ILE A 3 -38.50 -39.10 -3.31
CA ILE A 3 -38.47 -37.63 -3.19
C ILE A 3 -37.72 -37.24 -1.92
N GLN A 4 -36.39 -37.37 -1.88
CA GLN A 4 -35.56 -36.73 -0.83
C GLN A 4 -34.17 -36.25 -1.29
N VAL A 5 -33.78 -36.39 -2.56
CA VAL A 5 -32.40 -36.07 -2.98
C VAL A 5 -32.22 -34.60 -3.40
N ILE A 6 -33.30 -33.87 -3.70
CA ILE A 6 -33.20 -32.51 -4.27
C ILE A 6 -32.93 -31.44 -3.20
N SER A 7 -33.30 -31.67 -1.94
CA SER A 7 -33.15 -30.66 -0.88
C SER A 7 -31.72 -30.44 -0.38
N VAL A 8 -30.81 -31.40 -0.60
CA VAL A 8 -29.43 -31.32 -0.08
C VAL A 8 -28.51 -30.51 -1.01
N LEU A 9 -28.83 -30.43 -2.31
CA LEU A 9 -28.04 -29.68 -3.30
C LEU A 9 -28.21 -28.15 -3.22
N LEU A 10 -29.32 -27.66 -2.64
CA LEU A 10 -29.60 -26.21 -2.53
C LEU A 10 -28.91 -25.54 -1.32
N LEU A 11 -28.38 -26.31 -0.37
CA LEU A 11 -27.75 -25.76 0.84
C LEU A 11 -26.24 -25.47 0.70
N LEU A 12 -25.60 -25.97 -0.37
CA LEU A 12 -24.14 -25.82 -0.57
C LEU A 12 -23.72 -24.57 -1.35
N SER A 13 -24.66 -23.74 -1.82
CA SER A 13 -24.35 -22.54 -2.63
C SER A 13 -24.28 -21.22 -1.84
N ALA A 14 -24.36 -21.26 -0.50
CA ALA A 14 -24.51 -20.04 0.31
C ALA A 14 -23.21 -19.42 0.85
N GLU A 15 -22.05 -20.03 0.66
CA GLU A 15 -20.77 -19.49 1.14
C GLU A 15 -20.03 -18.78 0.00
N HIS A 16 -20.12 -17.44 -0.08
CA HIS A 16 -19.11 -16.48 -0.61
C HIS A 16 -19.65 -15.10 -1.06
N ILE A 17 -20.93 -14.75 -0.81
CA ILE A 17 -21.56 -13.62 -1.55
C ILE A 17 -21.30 -12.22 -0.95
N PHE A 18 -20.86 -12.07 0.31
CA PHE A 18 -21.04 -10.79 1.03
C PHE A 18 -19.78 -9.96 1.29
N GLY A 19 -18.82 -9.91 0.37
CA GLY A 19 -17.66 -9.02 0.49
C GLY A 19 -17.15 -8.52 -0.85
N LEU A 20 -16.75 -7.24 -0.89
CA LEU A 20 -16.04 -6.72 -2.05
C LEU A 20 -14.75 -7.52 -2.27
N ASP A 21 -14.43 -7.81 -3.52
CA ASP A 21 -13.15 -8.43 -3.88
C ASP A 21 -11.99 -7.41 -3.86
N PHE A 22 -10.78 -7.87 -4.20
CA PHE A 22 -9.61 -7.00 -4.27
C PHE A 22 -9.79 -5.86 -5.27
N TYR A 23 -10.30 -6.14 -6.47
CA TYR A 23 -10.44 -5.16 -7.55
C TYR A 23 -11.44 -4.08 -7.16
N GLN A 24 -12.57 -4.47 -6.58
CA GLN A 24 -13.59 -3.54 -6.08
C GLN A 24 -13.08 -2.65 -4.93
N LYS A 25 -12.11 -3.13 -4.13
CA LYS A 25 -11.52 -2.37 -3.02
C LYS A 25 -10.35 -1.49 -3.43
N HIS A 26 -9.60 -1.88 -4.45
CA HIS A 26 -8.27 -1.34 -4.71
C HIS A 26 -8.05 -0.86 -6.14
N VAL A 27 -8.93 -1.15 -7.10
CA VAL A 27 -8.70 -0.81 -8.51
C VAL A 27 -9.79 0.14 -9.01
N VAL A 28 -9.36 1.21 -9.68
CA VAL A 28 -10.23 2.18 -10.34
C VAL A 28 -9.75 2.42 -11.75
N GLN A 29 -10.68 2.66 -12.66
CA GLN A 29 -10.36 3.02 -14.05
C GLN A 29 -9.93 4.49 -14.16
N ILE A 30 -10.58 5.36 -13.39
CA ILE A 30 -10.33 6.79 -13.34
C ILE A 30 -10.32 7.23 -11.87
N TRP A 31 -9.35 8.08 -11.51
CA TRP A 31 -9.30 8.75 -10.22
C TRP A 31 -9.99 10.11 -10.29
N ASP A 32 -10.96 10.34 -9.41
CA ASP A 32 -11.73 11.59 -9.30
C ASP A 32 -11.32 12.45 -8.08
N GLY A 33 -10.38 11.98 -7.27
CA GLY A 33 -9.92 12.68 -6.05
C GLY A 33 -10.83 12.54 -4.83
N ASP A 34 -11.98 11.86 -4.95
CA ASP A 34 -12.97 11.79 -3.87
C ASP A 34 -12.77 10.55 -3.00
N CYS A 35 -11.83 10.65 -2.05
CA CYS A 35 -11.57 9.58 -1.08
C CYS A 35 -12.80 9.19 -0.26
N ASP A 36 -13.64 10.14 0.14
CA ASP A 36 -14.81 9.86 0.97
C ASP A 36 -15.77 8.96 0.21
N LYS A 37 -16.13 9.34 -1.02
CA LYS A 37 -17.03 8.57 -1.87
C LYS A 37 -16.50 7.18 -2.19
N LYS A 38 -15.21 7.04 -2.48
CA LYS A 38 -14.59 5.74 -2.81
C LYS A 38 -14.50 4.80 -1.60
N MET A 39 -14.41 5.34 -0.39
CA MET A 39 -14.32 4.56 0.84
C MET A 39 -15.67 4.05 1.37
N ILE A 40 -16.80 4.66 0.98
CA ILE A 40 -18.16 4.23 1.39
C ILE A 40 -18.37 2.72 1.21
N PRO A 41 -18.17 2.11 0.02
CA PRO A 41 -18.44 0.68 -0.17
C PRO A 41 -17.40 -0.23 0.50
N ILE A 42 -16.21 0.28 0.83
CA ILE A 42 -15.11 -0.48 1.44
C ILE A 42 -15.28 -0.59 2.96
N ASN A 43 -15.84 0.45 3.58
CA ASN A 43 -16.04 0.49 5.01
C ASN A 43 -17.15 -0.44 5.45
N LYS A 44 -16.93 -1.13 6.57
CA LYS A 44 -17.97 -1.93 7.20
C LYS A 44 -18.78 -1.04 8.16
N PRO A 45 -20.06 -1.33 8.41
CA PRO A 45 -20.84 -0.60 9.41
C PRO A 45 -20.10 -0.51 10.76
N GLY A 46 -19.91 0.71 11.26
CA GLY A 46 -19.18 0.98 12.52
C GLY A 46 -17.66 0.73 12.48
N LYS A 47 -17.09 0.34 11.34
CA LYS A 47 -15.65 0.04 11.19
C LYS A 47 -15.08 0.69 9.93
N CYS A 48 -14.53 1.89 10.14
CA CYS A 48 -13.77 2.62 9.11
C CYS A 48 -12.37 2.01 8.96
N LYS A 49 -11.93 1.74 7.72
CA LYS A 49 -10.54 1.38 7.45
C LYS A 49 -9.65 2.60 7.71
N LEU A 50 -8.49 2.43 8.34
CA LEU A 50 -7.58 3.55 8.64
C LEU A 50 -6.94 4.14 7.39
N LYS A 51 -6.68 3.29 6.40
CA LYS A 51 -6.06 3.69 5.15
C LYS A 51 -6.51 2.72 4.04
N ASN A 52 -6.68 3.21 2.81
CA ASN A 52 -6.80 2.37 1.63
C ASN A 52 -6.00 2.94 0.45
N THR A 53 -5.37 2.09 -0.36
CA THR A 53 -4.75 2.50 -1.62
C THR A 53 -5.66 2.12 -2.78
N PHE A 54 -5.94 3.09 -3.65
CA PHE A 54 -6.55 2.89 -4.96
C PHE A 54 -5.46 2.89 -6.03
N ILE A 55 -5.57 1.97 -6.98
CA ILE A 55 -4.65 1.75 -8.08
C ILE A 55 -5.38 2.14 -9.35
N VAL A 56 -4.80 3.04 -10.13
CA VAL A 56 -5.38 3.48 -11.40
C VAL A 56 -4.92 2.53 -12.49
N ASP A 57 -5.84 1.76 -13.06
CA ASP A 57 -5.58 0.72 -14.06
C ASP A 57 -6.58 0.79 -15.22
N PRO A 58 -6.45 1.78 -16.11
CA PRO A 58 -7.39 2.02 -17.22
C PRO A 58 -7.35 0.90 -18.28
N ASP A 59 -6.23 0.20 -18.38
CA ASP A 59 -5.97 -0.82 -19.41
C ASP A 59 -6.12 -2.25 -18.87
N ASN A 60 -6.61 -2.40 -17.63
CA ASN A 60 -6.81 -3.69 -16.95
C ASN A 60 -5.54 -4.57 -16.91
N LEU A 61 -4.36 -3.96 -16.74
CA LEU A 61 -3.07 -4.65 -16.72
C LEU A 61 -2.88 -5.52 -15.45
N LEU A 62 -3.71 -5.33 -14.42
CA LEU A 62 -3.70 -6.13 -13.20
C LEU A 62 -4.53 -7.41 -13.27
N GLY A 63 -5.29 -7.65 -14.35
CA GLY A 63 -6.17 -8.81 -14.48
C GLY A 63 -5.48 -10.14 -14.17
N ASP A 64 -4.26 -10.31 -14.67
CA ASP A 64 -3.58 -11.62 -14.68
C ASP A 64 -2.41 -11.67 -13.67
N ILE A 65 -2.36 -10.76 -12.69
CA ILE A 65 -1.23 -10.67 -11.74
C ILE A 65 -1.01 -11.95 -10.93
N CYS A 66 -2.08 -12.70 -10.68
CA CYS A 66 -2.08 -13.94 -9.90
C CYS A 66 -2.20 -15.22 -10.75
N ASP A 67 -2.10 -15.12 -12.07
CA ASP A 67 -2.23 -16.28 -12.95
C ASP A 67 -1.08 -17.27 -12.78
N GLY A 68 -1.45 -18.54 -12.61
CA GLY A 68 -0.53 -19.64 -12.37
C GLY A 68 0.24 -19.53 -11.06
N LYS A 69 -0.24 -18.73 -10.10
CA LYS A 69 0.39 -18.56 -8.79
C LYS A 69 -0.21 -19.53 -7.78
N LYS A 70 0.67 -20.06 -6.94
CA LYS A 70 0.27 -20.87 -5.79
C LYS A 70 -0.44 -20.00 -4.74
N ASP A 71 -1.18 -20.64 -3.86
CA ASP A 71 -1.87 -19.97 -2.76
C ASP A 71 -0.88 -19.32 -1.79
N GLN A 72 -1.31 -18.19 -1.21
CA GLN A 72 -0.56 -17.42 -0.23
C GLN A 72 0.81 -16.92 -0.75
N VAL A 73 0.91 -16.67 -2.05
CA VAL A 73 2.13 -16.14 -2.68
C VAL A 73 2.03 -14.64 -2.87
N HIS A 74 3.07 -13.93 -2.45
CA HIS A 74 3.23 -12.52 -2.69
C HIS A 74 3.85 -12.25 -4.07
N VAL A 75 3.18 -11.44 -4.89
CA VAL A 75 3.58 -11.13 -6.26
C VAL A 75 3.73 -9.63 -6.44
N THR A 76 4.79 -9.22 -7.13
CA THR A 76 4.97 -7.83 -7.56
C THR A 76 4.53 -7.69 -9.01
N SER A 77 3.78 -6.63 -9.31
CA SER A 77 3.33 -6.35 -10.68
C SER A 77 4.51 -6.12 -11.62
N LYS A 78 4.36 -6.52 -12.89
CA LYS A 78 5.33 -6.23 -13.94
C LYS A 78 5.32 -4.73 -14.27
N ASP A 79 4.11 -4.22 -14.48
CA ASP A 79 3.81 -2.83 -14.81
C ASP A 79 3.82 -1.92 -13.57
N GLN A 80 3.91 -0.62 -13.84
CA GLN A 80 3.87 0.43 -12.82
C GLN A 80 2.55 1.20 -12.90
N PHE A 81 1.99 1.51 -11.74
CA PHE A 81 0.67 2.12 -11.61
C PHE A 81 0.74 3.41 -10.81
N VAL A 82 -0.10 4.37 -11.18
CA VAL A 82 -0.41 5.50 -10.30
C VAL A 82 -1.26 4.98 -9.15
N THR A 83 -0.97 5.43 -7.95
CA THR A 83 -1.70 5.02 -6.74
C THR A 83 -2.13 6.22 -5.93
N HIS A 84 -3.30 6.14 -5.32
CA HIS A 84 -3.86 7.18 -4.46
C HIS A 84 -4.18 6.60 -3.10
N ASP A 85 -3.59 7.18 -2.05
CA ASP A 85 -3.69 6.66 -0.69
C ASP A 85 -4.72 7.51 0.08
N CYS A 86 -5.88 6.93 0.39
CA CYS A 86 -6.87 7.57 1.25
C CYS A 86 -6.62 7.22 2.71
N VAL A 87 -6.38 8.22 3.54
CA VAL A 87 -6.13 8.08 4.98
C VAL A 87 -7.33 8.61 5.74
N LYS A 88 -7.79 7.85 6.73
CA LYS A 88 -8.89 8.26 7.60
C LYS A 88 -8.46 9.49 8.41
N ASN A 89 -9.28 10.54 8.34
CA ASN A 89 -9.12 11.70 9.20
C ASN A 89 -9.77 11.39 10.56
N ALA A 90 -8.95 11.26 11.60
CA ALA A 90 -9.43 10.98 12.96
C ALA A 90 -10.20 12.16 13.59
N SER A 91 -10.03 13.37 13.06
CA SER A 91 -10.52 14.62 13.65
C SER A 91 -11.80 15.16 12.98
N LYS A 92 -12.29 14.54 11.90
CA LYS A 92 -13.47 14.99 11.15
C LYS A 92 -14.68 14.08 11.38
N LEU A 93 -15.83 14.68 11.69
CA LEU A 93 -17.16 14.11 11.49
C LEU A 93 -17.58 14.36 10.03
N PRO A 94 -18.34 13.49 9.35
CA PRO A 94 -19.07 12.30 9.84
C PRO A 94 -18.17 11.08 10.14
N ALA A 95 -18.78 10.02 10.68
CA ALA A 95 -18.08 8.75 10.88
C ALA A 95 -17.44 8.29 9.55
N CYS A 96 -16.11 8.20 9.55
CA CYS A 96 -15.27 7.84 8.40
C CYS A 96 -15.08 8.96 7.34
N ALA A 97 -14.58 10.13 7.74
CA ALA A 97 -13.99 11.09 6.79
C ALA A 97 -12.55 10.69 6.39
N TYR A 98 -12.16 10.99 5.16
CA TYR A 98 -10.88 10.65 4.55
C TYR A 98 -10.27 11.84 3.83
N THR A 99 -8.94 11.80 3.71
CA THR A 99 -8.17 12.72 2.87
C THR A 99 -7.17 11.93 2.06
N GLU A 100 -6.87 12.39 0.86
CA GLU A 100 -5.77 11.84 0.07
C GLU A 100 -4.42 12.21 0.71
N GLU A 101 -3.54 11.23 0.86
CA GLU A 101 -2.17 11.43 1.31
C GLU A 101 -1.35 12.05 0.17
N ILE A 102 -0.85 13.26 0.39
CA ILE A 102 -0.06 14.00 -0.59
C ILE A 102 1.30 13.30 -0.77
N LYS A 103 1.55 12.83 -1.99
CA LYS A 103 2.85 12.26 -2.38
C LYS A 103 3.78 13.36 -2.89
N PRO A 104 5.11 13.22 -2.71
CA PRO A 104 6.07 14.18 -3.26
C PRO A 104 5.97 14.35 -4.77
N ASP A 105 5.63 13.26 -5.47
CA ASP A 105 5.31 13.25 -6.90
C ASP A 105 3.94 12.56 -7.10
N PRO A 106 2.88 13.32 -7.47
CA PRO A 106 1.53 12.77 -7.67
C PRO A 106 1.41 11.89 -8.92
N HIS A 107 2.36 11.99 -9.86
CA HIS A 107 2.40 11.16 -11.07
C HIS A 107 3.34 9.97 -10.94
N GLN A 108 3.94 9.78 -9.76
CA GLN A 108 4.83 8.66 -9.51
C GLN A 108 4.10 7.34 -9.73
N LYS A 109 4.60 6.57 -10.69
CA LYS A 109 4.14 5.19 -10.93
C LYS A 109 4.98 4.21 -10.12
N ILE A 110 4.33 3.27 -9.44
CA ILE A 110 5.00 2.23 -8.63
C ILE A 110 4.58 0.84 -9.08
N ARG A 111 5.49 -0.13 -8.95
CA ARG A 111 5.09 -1.54 -8.94
C ARG A 111 4.35 -1.83 -7.65
N ILE A 112 3.17 -2.43 -7.76
CA ILE A 112 2.37 -2.85 -6.62
C ILE A 112 2.75 -4.26 -6.20
N LYS A 113 2.48 -4.60 -4.94
CA LYS A 113 2.70 -5.94 -4.42
C LYS A 113 1.39 -6.45 -3.83
N VAL A 114 1.01 -7.68 -4.19
CA VAL A 114 -0.26 -8.29 -3.81
C VAL A 114 -0.04 -9.69 -3.27
N LEU A 115 -0.91 -10.13 -2.37
CA LEU A 115 -1.05 -11.54 -1.98
C LEU A 115 -2.04 -12.21 -2.92
N CYS A 116 -1.65 -13.36 -3.49
CA CYS A 116 -2.48 -14.20 -4.33
C CYS A 116 -3.03 -15.38 -3.53
N GLU A 117 -4.31 -15.69 -3.74
CA GLU A 117 -4.98 -16.89 -3.22
C GLU A 117 -5.96 -17.40 -4.28
N LYS A 118 -5.89 -18.70 -4.60
CA LYS A 118 -6.69 -19.36 -5.65
C LYS A 118 -6.61 -18.64 -7.00
N ASN A 119 -5.40 -18.29 -7.43
CA ASN A 119 -5.11 -17.50 -8.64
C ASN A 119 -5.75 -16.10 -8.69
N LYS A 120 -6.19 -15.53 -7.56
CA LYS A 120 -6.76 -14.17 -7.49
C LYS A 120 -6.00 -13.30 -6.50
N PRO A 121 -5.86 -11.99 -6.76
CA PRO A 121 -5.35 -11.09 -5.74
C PRO A 121 -6.38 -10.95 -4.62
N VAL A 122 -5.93 -11.04 -3.37
CA VAL A 122 -6.81 -10.94 -2.18
C VAL A 122 -6.37 -9.85 -1.20
N HIS A 123 -5.12 -9.40 -1.27
CA HIS A 123 -4.59 -8.37 -0.39
C HIS A 123 -3.57 -7.47 -1.09
N TYR A 124 -3.65 -6.17 -0.84
CA TYR A 124 -2.64 -5.19 -1.24
C TYR A 124 -1.60 -5.04 -0.13
N GLU A 125 -0.33 -5.27 -0.44
CA GLU A 125 0.76 -5.02 0.50
C GLU A 125 1.20 -3.57 0.46
N TRP A 126 0.98 -2.84 1.56
CA TRP A 126 1.60 -1.53 1.70
C TRP A 126 3.11 -1.67 1.76
N LYS A 127 3.81 -0.87 0.95
CA LYS A 127 5.17 -0.50 1.29
C LYS A 127 5.12 0.34 2.55
N HIS A 128 5.53 -0.24 3.69
CA HIS A 128 5.99 0.58 4.80
C HIS A 128 7.11 1.46 4.24
N ASP A 129 6.90 2.77 4.26
CA ASP A 129 7.87 3.73 3.78
C ASP A 129 9.15 3.63 4.62
N LEU A 130 10.14 2.90 4.09
CA LEU A 130 11.46 2.73 4.71
C LEU A 130 12.30 4.01 4.63
N SER A 131 11.84 5.07 3.94
CA SER A 131 12.52 6.37 3.89
C SER A 131 12.62 7.01 5.28
N ARG A 132 11.60 6.81 6.14
CA ARG A 132 11.58 7.34 7.51
C ARG A 132 12.64 6.68 8.41
N LYS A 133 13.04 5.42 8.13
CA LYS A 133 14.14 4.75 8.84
C LYS A 133 15.52 5.27 8.42
N ARG A 134 15.74 5.54 7.13
CA ARG A 134 16.99 6.13 6.65
C ARG A 134 17.23 7.52 7.24
N GLN A 135 16.18 8.34 7.33
CA GLN A 135 16.30 9.69 7.89
C GLN A 135 16.62 9.68 9.38
N ILE A 136 16.06 8.74 10.15
CA ILE A 136 16.40 8.56 11.57
C ILE A 136 17.85 8.06 11.73
N CYS A 137 18.31 7.12 10.89
CA CYS A 137 19.71 6.68 10.92
C CYS A 137 20.70 7.79 10.58
N SER A 138 20.38 8.66 9.60
CA SER A 138 21.24 9.81 9.27
C SER A 138 21.33 10.84 10.40
N PHE A 139 20.23 11.11 11.12
CA PHE A 139 20.25 12.00 12.28
C PHE A 139 21.06 11.44 13.46
N ILE A 140 20.97 10.13 13.73
CA ILE A 140 21.75 9.50 14.81
C ILE A 140 23.27 9.57 14.50
N ILE A 141 23.68 9.33 13.25
CA ILE A 141 25.09 9.44 12.85
C ILE A 141 25.59 10.89 12.97
N LEU A 142 24.81 11.88 12.52
CA LEU A 142 25.21 13.29 12.61
C LEU A 142 25.33 13.77 14.06
N THR A 143 24.44 13.30 14.94
CA THR A 143 24.48 13.65 16.37
C THR A 143 25.68 13.01 17.06
N ALA A 144 26.00 11.74 16.74
CA ALA A 144 27.18 11.07 17.29
C ALA A 144 28.49 11.78 16.92
N VAL A 145 28.64 12.21 15.66
CA VAL A 145 29.82 12.96 15.18
C VAL A 145 29.98 14.32 15.87
N LEU A 146 28.87 15.01 16.15
CA LEU A 146 28.91 16.31 16.84
C LEU A 146 29.20 16.17 18.34
N THR A 147 28.75 15.09 18.99
CA THR A 147 29.04 14.84 20.42
C THR A 147 30.46 14.32 20.69
N SER A 148 31.12 13.73 19.69
CA SER A 148 32.53 13.31 19.83
C SER A 148 33.54 14.46 19.67
N ASN A 149 33.10 15.65 19.25
CA ASN A 149 34.01 16.77 18.91
C ASN A 149 34.07 17.89 19.97
N SER A 150 33.44 17.71 21.13
CA SER A 150 33.49 18.67 22.25
C SER A 150 34.45 18.27 23.38
N GLY A 151 35.39 17.36 23.10
CA GLY A 151 36.41 16.91 24.04
C GLY A 151 37.83 17.08 23.50
N SER A 152 38.60 17.94 24.17
CA SER A 152 40.08 17.99 24.21
C SER A 152 40.88 18.44 22.97
N HIS A 153 41.46 19.64 23.14
CA HIS A 153 42.88 19.97 22.97
C HIS A 153 43.51 20.07 21.57
N LEU A 154 44.24 21.19 21.39
CA LEU A 154 45.16 21.54 20.31
C LEU A 154 46.00 20.36 19.82
N ASP A 155 46.05 20.12 18.49
CA ASP A 155 47.26 20.25 17.66
C ASP A 155 47.07 19.78 16.20
N SER A 156 47.56 20.62 15.28
CA SER A 156 48.33 20.35 14.05
C SER A 156 47.96 19.22 13.05
N VAL A 157 47.70 19.69 11.81
CA VAL A 157 48.36 19.31 10.54
C VAL A 157 47.95 18.03 9.77
N SER A 158 47.74 18.29 8.46
CA SER A 158 47.90 17.45 7.26
C SER A 158 46.72 16.58 6.83
N GLY A 159 46.28 16.84 5.60
CA GLY A 159 45.14 16.20 4.97
C GLY A 159 45.40 14.80 4.42
N GLN A 160 44.31 14.19 3.94
CA GLN A 160 44.16 13.73 2.55
C GLN A 160 42.71 13.28 2.31
N ASP A 161 42.31 13.48 1.05
CA ASP A 161 41.04 13.18 0.40
C ASP A 161 40.36 11.84 0.73
N LEU A 162 39.02 11.83 0.65
CA LEU A 162 38.32 10.93 -0.28
C LEU A 162 36.85 11.34 -0.49
N PHE A 163 36.66 12.06 -1.59
CA PHE A 163 35.62 11.91 -2.63
C PHE A 163 34.51 10.86 -2.41
N LEU A 164 33.25 11.24 -2.69
CA LEU A 164 32.51 10.69 -3.85
C LEU A 164 31.20 11.45 -4.17
N ARG A 165 31.31 12.22 -5.27
CA ARG A 165 30.38 12.43 -6.41
C ARG A 165 28.86 12.40 -6.17
N SER A 166 28.27 13.58 -6.32
CA SER A 166 26.94 13.76 -6.94
C SER A 166 27.05 13.61 -8.46
N HIS A 167 26.15 12.83 -9.07
CA HIS A 167 25.96 12.80 -10.52
C HIS A 167 24.59 13.37 -10.87
N VAL A 168 24.65 14.46 -11.66
CA VAL A 168 23.69 15.09 -12.60
C VAL A 168 22.27 15.35 -12.13
#